data_AF-A0A6I3UXY9-F1
#
_entry.id   AF-A0A6I3UXY9-F1
#
_cell.length_a   1.000
_cell.length_b   1.000
_cell.length_c   1.000
_cell.angle_alpha   90.00
_cell.angle_beta   90.00
_cell.angle_gamma   90.00
#
_symmetry.space_group_name_H-M   'P 1'
#
loop_
_entity.id
_entity.type
_entity.pdbx_description
1 polymer ?
#
loop_
_entity_poly.entity_id
_entity_poly.type
_entity_poly.pdbx_seq_one_letter_code
_entity_poly.pdbx_strand_id
1 'polypeptide(L)'
;MIGCIEVFNLEPTLQNMNDILTITIAPDFFGQTGDVRDVILTKSNWEIGISCKHNHQALKHQRLSNRIDFGQEWAGYPVSQNYWNTIET
;
A
#
# COMPACT_ATOMS: atom_id res chain seq x y z
N MET A 1 15.41 -8.37 -22.34
CA MET A 1 15.36 -7.97 -20.93
C MET A 1 14.88 -9.19 -20.16
N ILE A 2 15.79 -9.87 -19.47
CA ILE A 2 15.52 -11.17 -18.84
C ILE A 2 14.98 -10.85 -17.44
N GLY A 3 13.67 -10.95 -17.27
CA GLY A 3 13.03 -10.90 -15.96
C GLY A 3 13.49 -12.10 -15.12
N CYS A 4 13.86 -11.82 -13.87
CA CYS A 4 14.23 -12.72 -12.77
C CYS A 4 14.47 -14.20 -13.13
N ILE A 5 15.72 -14.66 -13.01
CA ILE A 5 16.14 -16.04 -13.34
C ILE A 5 15.97 -17.01 -12.14
N GLU A 6 15.85 -16.54 -10.89
CA GLU A 6 15.67 -17.44 -9.73
C GLU A 6 14.88 -16.78 -8.60
N VAL A 7 13.78 -17.41 -8.21
CA VAL A 7 13.04 -17.12 -6.96
C VAL A 7 13.34 -18.27 -6.00
N PHE A 8 14.35 -18.09 -5.14
CA PHE A 8 14.61 -19.04 -4.07
C PHE A 8 13.49 -18.95 -3.01
N ASN A 9 12.83 -20.08 -2.77
CA ASN A 9 11.78 -20.27 -1.78
C ASN A 9 10.55 -19.36 -2.01
N LEU A 10 9.74 -19.71 -3.01
CA LEU A 10 8.35 -19.25 -3.10
C LEU A 10 7.69 -19.36 -1.73
N GLU A 11 6.87 -18.37 -1.37
CA GLU A 11 6.02 -18.43 -0.18
C GLU A 11 5.33 -19.83 -0.16
N PRO A 12 5.38 -20.62 0.93
CA PRO A 12 4.80 -21.98 0.99
C PRO A 12 3.37 -22.12 0.42
N THR A 13 2.56 -21.08 0.58
CA THR A 13 1.21 -20.87 0.03
C THR A 13 1.17 -20.89 -1.51
N LEU A 14 2.24 -20.39 -2.15
CA LEU A 14 2.44 -20.35 -3.59
C LEU A 14 3.11 -21.63 -4.15
N GLN A 15 3.66 -22.50 -3.30
CA GLN A 15 4.35 -23.72 -3.75
C GLN A 15 3.39 -24.87 -4.10
N ASN A 16 2.27 -25.01 -3.39
CA ASN A 16 1.33 -26.11 -3.54
C ASN A 16 0.01 -25.64 -4.19
N MET A 17 0.06 -25.27 -5.48
CA MET A 17 -1.10 -24.77 -6.23
C MET A 17 -1.98 -25.90 -6.75
N ASN A 18 -2.82 -26.46 -5.86
CA ASN A 18 -3.91 -27.36 -6.23
C ASN A 18 -5.21 -26.62 -6.60
N ASP A 19 -5.29 -25.33 -6.23
CA ASP A 19 -6.42 -24.45 -6.49
C ASP A 19 -6.03 -23.28 -7.40
N ILE A 20 -7.02 -22.67 -8.05
CA ILE A 20 -6.83 -21.53 -8.96
C ILE A 20 -6.35 -20.31 -8.17
N LEU A 21 -5.20 -19.75 -8.58
CA LEU A 21 -4.73 -18.45 -8.13
C LEU A 21 -5.37 -17.36 -9.00
N THR A 22 -6.12 -16.45 -8.38
CA THR A 22 -6.70 -15.29 -9.07
C THR A 22 -5.83 -14.06 -8.82
N ILE A 23 -5.53 -13.33 -9.88
CA ILE A 23 -4.73 -12.09 -9.84
C ILE A 23 -5.62 -10.94 -10.31
N THR A 24 -5.76 -9.91 -9.50
CA THR A 24 -6.58 -8.73 -9.80
C THR A 24 -5.82 -7.44 -9.54
N ILE A 25 -6.19 -6.37 -10.22
CA ILE A 25 -5.72 -5.02 -9.91
C ILE A 25 -6.63 -4.45 -8.82
N ALA A 26 -6.03 -3.92 -7.76
CA ALA A 26 -6.76 -3.26 -6.70
C ALA A 26 -7.49 -2.01 -7.26
N PRO A 27 -8.79 -1.84 -7.01
CA PRO A 27 -9.49 -0.62 -7.41
C PRO A 27 -8.97 0.62 -6.68
N ASP A 28 -8.96 1.77 -7.36
CA ASP A 28 -8.44 3.04 -6.82
C ASP A 28 -9.07 3.46 -5.47
N PHE A 29 -10.33 3.08 -5.22
CA PHE A 29 -11.03 3.44 -3.98
C PHE A 29 -10.44 2.77 -2.73
N PHE A 30 -9.73 1.64 -2.88
CA PHE A 30 -8.98 1.03 -1.77
C PHE A 30 -7.86 1.96 -1.28
N GLY A 31 -7.20 2.66 -2.20
CA GLY A 31 -6.21 3.69 -1.86
C GLY A 31 -6.75 4.82 -0.99
N GLN A 32 -8.04 5.16 -1.13
CA GLN A 32 -8.68 6.23 -0.34
C GLN A 32 -8.86 5.82 1.12
N THR A 33 -9.03 4.53 1.41
CA THR A 33 -9.13 4.00 2.77
C THR A 33 -7.77 3.56 3.34
N GLY A 34 -6.67 3.91 2.68
CA GLY A 34 -5.31 3.62 3.14
C GLY A 34 -4.77 2.25 2.73
N ASP A 35 -5.47 1.50 1.87
CA ASP A 35 -4.95 0.25 1.31
C ASP A 35 -3.99 0.57 0.15
N VAL A 36 -2.72 0.23 0.35
CA VAL A 36 -1.62 0.57 -0.56
C VAL A 36 -1.34 -0.48 -1.63
N ARG A 37 -2.16 -1.54 -1.71
CA ARG A 37 -1.98 -2.63 -2.65
C ARG A 37 -2.33 -2.18 -4.07
N ASP A 38 -1.53 -2.59 -5.03
CA ASP A 38 -1.76 -2.37 -6.46
C ASP A 38 -2.28 -3.66 -7.14
N VAL A 39 -1.77 -4.81 -6.69
CA VAL A 39 -2.15 -6.14 -7.19
C VAL A 39 -2.53 -7.04 -6.03
N ILE A 40 -3.63 -7.78 -6.19
CA ILE A 40 -4.16 -8.69 -5.17
C ILE A 40 -4.17 -10.11 -5.74
N LEU A 41 -3.49 -11.02 -5.04
CA LEU A 41 -3.45 -12.45 -5.29
C LEU A 41 -4.39 -13.13 -4.30
N THR A 42 -5.37 -13.88 -4.79
CA THR A 42 -6.29 -14.65 -3.94
C THR A 42 -6.31 -16.12 -4.32
N LYS A 43 -6.36 -16.98 -3.31
CA LYS A 43 -6.57 -18.43 -3.48
C LYS A 43 -7.22 -19.00 -2.22
N SER A 44 -8.30 -19.73 -2.41
CA SER A 44 -9.04 -20.41 -1.34
C SER A 44 -9.37 -19.46 -0.18
N ASN A 45 -8.65 -19.57 0.93
CA ASN A 45 -8.88 -18.80 2.16
C ASN A 45 -7.79 -17.75 2.46
N TRP A 46 -6.86 -17.50 1.53
CA TRP A 46 -5.79 -16.53 1.74
C TRP A 46 -5.71 -15.49 0.62
N GLU A 47 -5.10 -14.36 0.97
CA GLU A 47 -4.88 -13.21 0.09
C GLU A 47 -3.49 -12.63 0.33
N ILE A 48 -2.77 -12.32 -0.75
CA ILE A 48 -1.50 -11.59 -0.73
C ILE A 48 -1.69 -10.28 -1.52
N GLY A 49 -1.37 -9.17 -0.86
CA GLY A 49 -1.33 -7.85 -1.46
C GLY A 49 0.06 -7.43 -1.86
N ILE A 50 0.24 -6.97 -3.10
CA ILE A 50 1.50 -6.42 -3.61
C ILE A 50 1.34 -4.93 -3.84
N SER A 51 2.17 -4.12 -3.17
CA SER A 51 2.33 -2.69 -3.47
C SER A 51 3.54 -2.51 -4.39
N CYS A 52 3.27 -2.10 -5.62
CA CYS A 52 4.25 -1.84 -6.66
C CYS A 52 4.85 -0.44 -6.48
N LYS A 53 6.10 -0.37 -6.00
CA LYS A 53 6.85 0.89 -5.96
C LYS A 53 7.79 0.98 -7.15
N HIS A 54 7.46 1.82 -8.13
CA HIS A 54 8.40 2.21 -9.17
C HIS A 54 9.18 3.45 -8.70
N ASN A 55 10.52 3.32 -8.63
CA ASN A 55 11.44 4.38 -8.20
C ASN A 55 11.30 4.84 -6.73
N HIS A 56 11.80 4.02 -5.80
CA HIS A 56 11.82 4.34 -4.36
C HIS A 56 12.77 5.49 -3.97
N GLN A 57 13.70 5.90 -4.86
CA GLN A 57 14.58 7.05 -4.63
C GLN A 57 13.88 8.40 -4.82
N ALA A 58 12.74 8.44 -5.51
CA ALA A 58 11.82 9.57 -5.43
C ALA A 58 11.12 9.49 -4.08
N LEU A 59 11.83 9.87 -3.01
CA LEU A 59 11.37 9.87 -1.63
C LEU A 59 9.98 10.50 -1.53
N LYS A 60 8.95 9.66 -1.52
CA LYS A 60 7.62 10.06 -1.09
C LYS A 60 7.67 10.12 0.43
N HIS A 61 8.27 11.18 0.96
CA HIS A 61 8.07 11.55 2.36
C HIS A 61 6.56 11.62 2.61
N GLN A 62 6.11 11.12 3.76
CA GLN A 62 4.73 11.31 4.17
C GLN A 62 4.45 12.82 4.18
N ARG A 63 3.58 13.25 3.27
CA ARG A 63 3.13 14.64 3.23
C ARG A 63 1.95 14.71 4.19
N LEU A 64 2.19 15.28 5.36
CA LEU A 64 1.11 15.70 6.23
C LEU A 64 0.28 16.72 5.45
N SER A 65 -1.04 16.51 5.41
CA SER A 65 -1.93 17.33 4.62
C SER A 65 -2.02 18.73 5.21
N ASN A 66 -1.89 19.75 4.37
CA ASN A 66 -2.18 21.14 4.75
C ASN A 66 -3.67 21.50 4.61
N ARG A 67 -4.53 20.53 4.28
CA ARG A 67 -5.96 20.74 4.04
C ARG A 67 -6.87 19.84 4.88
N ILE A 68 -6.34 18.74 5.41
CA ILE A 68 -7.10 17.72 6.12
C ILE A 68 -6.45 17.54 7.49
N ASP A 69 -7.25 17.52 8.55
CA ASP A 69 -6.78 17.20 9.90
C ASP A 69 -6.43 15.71 10.00
N PHE A 70 -5.23 15.37 9.56
CA PHE A 70 -4.71 14.01 9.55
C PHE A 70 -4.61 13.41 10.96
N GLY A 71 -4.49 14.22 12.01
CA GLY A 71 -4.52 13.74 13.39
C GLY A 71 -5.91 13.23 13.75
N GLN A 72 -6.94 14.02 13.41
CA GLN A 72 -8.32 13.62 13.64
C GLN A 72 -8.68 12.38 12.82
N GLU A 73 -8.28 12.34 11.55
CA GLU A 73 -8.58 11.22 10.63
C GLU A 73 -7.83 9.93 10.99
N TRP A 74 -6.54 10.00 11.34
CA TRP A 74 -5.71 8.80 11.53
C TRP A 74 -5.62 8.34 12.98
N ALA A 75 -5.70 9.26 13.92
CA ALA A 75 -5.43 9.00 15.33
C ALA A 75 -6.60 9.39 16.26
N GLY A 76 -7.65 10.02 15.72
CA GLY A 76 -8.85 10.39 16.47
C GLY A 76 -8.69 11.62 17.36
N TYR A 77 -7.57 12.35 17.25
CA TYR A 77 -7.33 13.59 17.99
C TYR A 77 -6.79 14.69 17.05
N PRO A 78 -7.25 15.95 17.21
CA PRO A 78 -6.94 17.01 16.26
C PRO A 78 -5.45 17.35 16.25
N VAL A 79 -4.94 17.74 15.08
CA VAL A 79 -3.60 18.26 14.91
C VAL A 79 -3.44 19.56 15.69
N SER A 80 -2.28 19.72 16.35
CA SER A 80 -2.00 20.93 17.14
C SER A 80 -2.09 22.20 16.32
N GLN A 81 -2.59 23.29 16.92
CA GLN A 81 -2.62 24.61 16.29
C GLN A 81 -1.23 25.08 15.82
N ASN A 82 -0.17 24.66 16.51
CA ASN A 82 1.21 24.98 16.14
C ASN A 82 1.57 24.49 14.72
N TYR A 83 1.12 23.28 14.35
CA TYR A 83 1.35 22.75 13.01
C TYR A 83 0.65 23.62 11.95
N TRP A 84 -0.63 23.94 12.15
CA TRP A 84 -1.41 24.78 11.24
C TRP A 84 -0.78 26.16 11.04
N ASN A 85 -0.40 26.80 12.14
CA ASN A 85 0.27 28.10 12.10
C ASN A 85 1.63 28.04 11.38
N THR A 86 2.33 26.90 11.45
CA THR A 86 3.64 26.72 10.80
C THR A 86 3.51 26.60 9.28
N ILE A 87 2.43 25.98 8.79
CA ILE A 87 2.24 25.69 7.36
C ILE A 87 1.48 26.79 6.60
N GLU A 88 0.83 27.73 7.29
CA GLU A 88 0.11 28.87 6.69
C GLU A 88 1.02 30.09 6.39
N THR A 89 2.30 30.04 6.75
CA THR A 89 3.35 31.04 6.43
C THR A 89 4.15 30.68 5.19
#